data_AF-A0A7C6HQU5-F1
#
_entry.id   AF-A0A7C6HQU5-F1
#
_cell.length_a   1.000
_cell.length_b   1.000
_cell.length_c   1.000
_cell.angle_alpha   90.00
_cell.angle_beta   90.00
_cell.angle_gamma   90.00
#
_symmetry.space_group_name_H-M   'P 1'
#
loop_
_entity.id
_entity.type
_entity.pdbx_description
1 polymer ?
#
loop_
_entity_poly.entity_id
_entity_poly.type
_entity_poly.pdbx_seq_one_letter_code
_entity_poly.pdbx_strand_id
1 'polypeptide(L)' 'MSITRWLAASPLVPVGYRLDIPAGTAARFEPGDARKVNLVAFAGNRAVYGFNSRHDGPLDAAAGEKEDAS' A
#
# COMPACT_ATOMS: atom_id res chain seq x y z
N MET A 1 -38.26 12.79 2.04
CA MET A 1 -37.11 12.52 2.93
C MET A 1 -36.28 11.44 2.24
N SER A 2 -35.20 11.79 1.54
CA SER A 2 -34.41 10.82 0.76
C SER A 2 -32.99 10.78 1.31
N ILE A 3 -32.60 9.65 1.88
CA ILE A 3 -31.23 9.38 2.33
C ILE A 3 -30.55 8.62 1.20
N THR A 4 -29.69 9.30 0.44
CA THR A 4 -28.77 8.63 -0.49
C THR A 4 -27.39 8.62 0.14
N ARG A 5 -27.10 7.56 0.88
CA ARG A 5 -25.77 7.28 1.42
C ARG A 5 -24.86 6.81 0.29
N TRP A 6 -23.98 7.69 -0.19
CA TRP A 6 -22.90 7.32 -1.10
C TRP A 6 -21.70 6.83 -0.28
N LEU A 7 -21.45 5.53 -0.30
CA LEU A 7 -20.19 4.95 0.17
C LEU A 7 -19.24 4.84 -1.05
N ALA A 8 -18.57 5.93 -1.41
CA ALA A 8 -17.44 5.84 -2.32
C ALA A 8 -16.25 5.29 -1.51
N ALA A 9 -16.08 3.96 -1.53
CA ALA A 9 -14.85 3.34 -1.06
C ALA A 9 -13.74 3.71 -2.05
N SER A 10 -12.94 4.72 -1.71
CA SER A 10 -11.68 4.98 -2.40
C SER A 10 -10.83 3.70 -2.39
N PRO A 11 -10.15 3.33 -3.48
CA PRO A 11 -9.22 2.21 -3.44
C PRO A 11 -8.12 2.57 -2.44
N LEU A 12 -8.11 1.87 -1.32
CA LEU A 12 -7.02 1.94 -0.35
C LEU A 12 -5.74 1.56 -1.10
N VAL A 13 -4.69 2.38 -0.97
CA VAL A 13 -3.37 1.96 -1.43
C VAL A 13 -2.94 0.80 -0.53
N PRO A 14 -2.69 -0.39 -1.08
CA PRO A 14 -2.35 -1.54 -0.26
C PRO A 14 -0.95 -1.37 0.33
N VAL A 15 -0.81 -1.68 1.62
CA VAL A 15 0.48 -1.64 2.34
C VAL A 15 1.42 -2.67 1.74
N GLY A 16 2.70 -2.32 1.57
CA GLY A 16 3.72 -3.26 1.10
C GLY A 16 3.82 -3.40 -0.41
N TYR A 17 3.46 -2.37 -1.16
CA TYR A 17 3.54 -2.33 -2.62
C TYR A 17 4.46 -1.19 -3.08
N ARG A 18 5.02 -1.35 -4.28
CA ARG A 18 5.80 -0.35 -5.00
C ARG A 18 5.26 -0.15 -6.41
N LEU A 19 5.66 0.93 -7.07
CA LEU A 19 5.38 1.14 -8.49
C LEU A 19 5.98 0.01 -9.33
N ASP A 20 5.16 -0.54 -10.22
CA ASP A 20 5.57 -1.48 -11.25
C ASP A 20 6.15 -0.72 -12.45
N ILE A 21 7.38 -0.23 -12.28
CA ILE A 21 8.16 0.48 -13.28
C ILE A 21 9.61 -0.06 -13.27
N PRO A 22 10.38 0.13 -14.36
CA PRO A 22 11.78 -0.28 -14.41
C PRO A 22 12.59 0.28 -13.23
N ALA A 23 13.53 -0.53 -12.73
CA ALA A 23 14.37 -0.14 -11.61
C ALA A 23 15.15 1.16 -11.91
N GLY A 24 15.23 2.05 -10.93
CA GLY A 24 15.91 3.34 -11.05
C GLY A 24 15.09 4.44 -11.76
N THR A 25 13.83 4.19 -12.12
CA THR A 25 12.93 5.20 -12.70
C THR A 25 11.93 5.75 -11.69
N ALA A 26 11.21 6.82 -12.06
CA ALA A 26 10.22 7.45 -11.21
C ALA A 26 8.98 7.90 -12.01
N ALA A 27 7.83 7.94 -11.35
CA ALA A 27 6.62 8.56 -11.88
C ALA A 27 6.49 10.00 -11.34
N ARG A 28 6.34 10.97 -12.24
CA ARG A 28 6.11 12.38 -11.90
C ARG A 28 4.63 12.72 -12.03
N PHE A 29 4.08 13.43 -11.04
CA PHE A 29 2.70 13.91 -11.03
C PHE A 29 2.72 15.43 -10.87
N GLU A 30 2.11 16.13 -11.83
CA GLU A 30 1.93 17.59 -11.74
C GLU A 30 0.64 17.95 -11.02
N PRO A 31 0.50 19.20 -10.54
CA PRO A 31 -0.77 19.67 -9.98
C PRO A 31 -1.94 19.46 -10.96
N GLY A 32 -2.93 18.68 -10.52
CA GLY A 32 -4.11 18.31 -11.34
C GLY A 32 -4.00 16.98 -12.07
N ASP A 33 -2.84 16.32 -12.06
CA ASP A 33 -2.70 14.99 -12.68
C ASP A 33 -3.49 13.92 -11.92
N ALA A 34 -4.26 13.14 -12.67
CA ALA A 34 -4.85 11.89 -12.21
C ALA A 34 -4.48 10.79 -13.19
N ARG A 35 -3.70 9.80 -12.73
CA ARG A 35 -3.31 8.64 -13.55
C ARG A 35 -3.47 7.35 -12.77
N LYS A 36 -3.92 6.31 -13.47
CA LYS A 36 -3.89 4.94 -12.98
C LYS A 36 -2.45 4.44 -13.10
N VAL A 37 -1.93 3.88 -12.02
CA VAL A 37 -0.61 3.25 -11.97
C VAL A 37 -0.76 1.82 -11.51
N ASN A 38 0.16 0.97 -11.96
CA ASN A 38 0.23 -0.39 -11.51
C ASN A 38 1.17 -0.48 -10.30
N LEU A 39 0.79 -1.34 -9.38
CA LEU A 39 1.52 -1.61 -8.16
C LEU A 39 1.87 -3.09 -8.12
N VAL A 40 3.07 -3.39 -7.65
CA VAL A 40 3.54 -4.76 -7.40
C VAL A 40 3.95 -4.89 -5.93
N ALA A 41 3.66 -6.05 -5.34
CA ALA A 41 4.03 -6.32 -3.96
C ALA A 41 5.56 -6.35 -3.79
N PHE A 42 6.06 -5.91 -2.64
CA PHE A 42 7.44 -6.23 -2.27
C PHE A 42 7.60 -7.75 -2.15
N ALA A 43 8.74 -8.25 -2.63
CA ALA A 43 9.16 -9.64 -2.52
C ALA A 43 10.22 -9.80 -1.41
N GLY A 44 10.74 -11.01 -1.25
CA GLY A 44 11.73 -11.34 -0.21
C GLY A 44 11.12 -11.30 1.19
N ASN A 45 11.87 -10.80 2.18
CA ASN A 45 11.45 -10.76 3.58
C ASN A 45 10.31 -9.77 3.88
N ARG A 46 9.88 -8.99 2.87
CA ARG A 46 8.77 -8.03 2.98
C ARG A 46 8.87 -7.15 4.24
N ALA A 47 10.07 -6.62 4.47
CA ALA A 47 10.35 -5.68 5.55
C ALA A 47 10.73 -4.31 4.99
N VAL A 48 10.21 -3.24 5.59
CA VAL A 48 10.39 -1.85 5.13
C VAL A 48 10.95 -1.02 6.27
N TYR A 49 12.04 -0.29 6.00
CA TYR A 49 12.73 0.56 6.97
C TYR A 49 12.94 1.97 6.39
N GLY A 50 12.86 3.00 7.23
CA GLY A 50 13.02 4.40 6.82
C GLY A 50 11.72 5.00 6.29
N PHE A 51 11.72 5.54 5.06
CA PHE A 51 10.60 6.27 4.47
C PHE A 51 10.03 7.34 5.43
N ASN A 52 8.77 7.22 5.86
CA ASN A 52 8.14 8.10 6.85
C ASN A 52 7.99 7.39 8.22
N SER A 53 8.84 6.41 8.50
CA SER A 53 8.86 5.62 9.74
C SER A 53 7.53 5.00 10.17
N ARG A 54 6.66 4.68 9.19
CA ARG A 54 5.31 4.16 9.46
C ARG A 54 5.26 2.64 9.67
N HIS A 55 6.26 1.92 9.17
CA HIS A 55 6.28 0.45 9.21
C HIS A 55 7.54 -0.09 9.90
N ASP A 56 8.72 0.48 9.62
CA ASP A 56 10.01 0.20 10.28
C ASP A 56 10.19 -1.25 10.78
N GLY A 57 9.93 -2.21 9.90
CA GLY A 57 9.88 -3.63 10.25
C GLY A 57 9.19 -4.51 9.20
N PRO A 58 8.95 -5.79 9.54
CA PRO A 58 8.24 -6.74 8.69
C PRO A 58 6.78 -6.31 8.47
N LEU A 59 6.31 -6.37 7.22
CA LEU A 59 4.97 -5.93 6.86
C LEU A 59 3.88 -6.95 7.20
N ASP A 60 4.24 -8.22 7.30
CA ASP A 60 3.30 -9.33 7.55
C ASP A 60 3.22 -9.73 9.05
N ALA A 61 3.90 -8.99 9.95
CA ALA A 61 3.96 -9.32 11.38
C ALA A 61 2.60 -9.28 12.09
N ALA A 62 1.62 -8.55 11.57
CA ALA A 62 0.27 -8.48 12.16
C ALA A 62 -0.63 -9.68 11.80
N ALA A 63 -0.20 -10.60 10.94
CA ALA A 63 -0.97 -11.79 10.54
C ALA A 63 -0.57 -13.07 11.29
N GLY A 64 0.47 -13.02 12.14
CA GLY A 64 1.10 -14.20 12.74
C GLY A 64 0.89 -14.43 14.24
N GLU A 65 0.05 -13.64 14.94
CA GLU A 65 -0.07 -13.73 16.41
C GLU A 65 -1.41 -14.33 16.93
N LYS A 66 -2.14 -15.12 16.13
CA LYS A 66 -3.38 -15.78 16.61
C LYS A 66 -3.60 -17.24 16.21
N GLU A 67 -2.57 -18.01 15.90
CA GLU A 67 -2.77 -19.43 15.53
C GLU A 67 -1.68 -20.36 16.06
N ASP A 68 -1.26 -20.21 17.32
CA ASP A 68 -0.42 -21.22 18.00
C ASP A 68 -0.62 -21.16 19.53
N ALA A 69 -1.85 -20.90 19.97
CA ALA A 69 -2.26 -21.06 21.36
C ALA A 69 -3.47 -22.01 21.41
N SER A 70 -3.22 -23.29 21.16
CA SER A 70 -4.07 -24.41 21.58
C SER A 70 -3.23 -25.53 22.16
#